data_AF-A0A7X4IZL3-F1
#
_entry.id   AF-A0A7X4IZL3-F1
#
_cell.length_a   1.000
_cell.length_b   1.000
_cell.length_c   1.000
_cell.angle_alpha   90.00
_cell.angle_beta   90.00
_cell.angle_gamma   90.00
#
_symmetry.space_group_name_H-M   'P 1'
#
loop_
_entity.id
_entity.type
_entity.pdbx_description
1 polymer ?
#
loop_
_entity_poly.entity_id
_entity_poly.type
_entity_poly.pdbx_seq_one_letter_code
_entity_poly.pdbx_strand_id
1 'polypeptide(L)'
;MDTEERGRGEGLRKAAPRPRWLPGPLRFAPVHDAPGVRAGAAGAGPGVKRVVILGATGSVGLSALEIARRHTPRFKVVGLSANSSVAALERLAAEFRPEAVALADPGALDGRTDLRRAGWRAGPEATRALATLAGADIVVNAIVGAAGLRYTIAALEAGKRCALANKESLVAAGELVLDASRRGGGELVPVD
;
A
#
# COMPACT_ATOMS: atom_id res chain seq x y z
N MET A 1 11.69 16.47 -73.65
CA MET A 1 11.45 15.64 -74.85
C MET A 1 11.28 14.22 -74.35
N ASP A 2 10.23 13.56 -74.84
CA ASP A 2 9.80 12.15 -74.62
C ASP A 2 9.11 11.87 -73.26
N THR A 3 7.77 11.88 -73.11
CA THR A 3 6.58 11.30 -73.80
C THR A 3 6.19 9.90 -73.28
N GLU A 4 4.87 9.69 -73.11
CA GLU A 4 4.09 8.46 -72.79
C GLU A 4 3.84 8.18 -71.29
N GLU A 5 2.69 8.48 -70.67
CA GLU A 5 1.27 8.12 -70.90
C GLU A 5 0.86 6.63 -70.76
N ARG A 6 -0.32 6.46 -70.12
CA ARG A 6 -1.19 5.27 -69.90
C ARG A 6 -0.90 4.52 -68.60
N GLY A 7 -1.78 4.44 -67.60
CA GLY A 7 -3.23 4.60 -67.57
C GLY A 7 -3.90 3.23 -67.61
N ARG A 8 -4.49 2.81 -66.48
CA ARG A 8 -5.72 1.99 -66.28
C ARG A 8 -5.59 1.05 -65.07
N GLY A 9 -6.70 0.92 -64.34
CA GLY A 9 -7.04 -0.37 -63.72
C GLY A 9 -7.22 -0.34 -62.21
N GLU A 10 -8.36 0.20 -61.79
CA GLU A 10 -9.20 -0.20 -60.66
C GLU A 10 -8.84 -1.49 -59.89
N GLY A 11 -9.02 -1.42 -58.57
CA GLY A 11 -9.73 -2.49 -57.87
C GLY A 11 -9.05 -3.10 -56.65
N LEU A 12 -9.77 -3.01 -55.52
CA LEU A 12 -9.83 -4.02 -54.45
C LEU A 12 -8.68 -4.02 -53.42
N ARG A 13 -8.86 -3.14 -52.43
CA ARG A 13 -8.90 -3.45 -50.99
C ARG A 13 -8.26 -4.80 -50.59
N LYS A 14 -7.10 -4.74 -49.92
CA LYS A 14 -6.77 -5.65 -48.82
C LYS A 14 -6.22 -4.82 -47.66
N ALA A 15 -7.12 -4.49 -46.73
CA ALA A 15 -6.77 -3.98 -45.42
C ALA A 15 -6.00 -5.07 -44.66
N ALA A 16 -4.84 -4.69 -44.10
CA ALA A 16 -4.08 -5.54 -43.20
C ALA A 16 -4.94 -5.91 -41.96
N PRO A 17 -4.84 -7.16 -41.44
CA PRO A 17 -5.58 -7.57 -40.26
C PRO A 17 -5.06 -6.80 -39.04
N ARG A 18 -5.89 -5.88 -38.52
CA ARG A 18 -5.66 -5.21 -37.25
C ARG A 18 -5.94 -6.19 -36.10
N PRO A 19 -5.10 -6.24 -35.05
CA PRO A 19 -5.38 -7.04 -33.87
C PRO A 19 -6.69 -6.60 -33.22
N ARG A 20 -7.55 -7.59 -32.96
CA ARG A 20 -8.97 -7.44 -32.61
C ARG A 20 -9.20 -7.42 -31.09
N TRP A 21 -8.33 -6.71 -30.36
CA TRP A 21 -8.42 -6.58 -28.90
C TRP A 21 -8.17 -5.14 -28.46
N LEU A 22 -9.28 -4.44 -28.20
CA LEU A 22 -9.32 -3.30 -27.30
C LEU A 22 -9.81 -3.87 -25.96
N PRO A 23 -9.02 -3.86 -24.87
CA PRO A 23 -9.59 -4.11 -23.56
C PRO A 23 -10.58 -2.97 -23.30
N GLY A 24 -11.88 -3.30 -23.35
CA GLY A 24 -12.92 -2.40 -22.90
C GLY A 24 -12.69 -2.00 -21.45
N PRO A 25 -13.36 -0.95 -20.95
CA PRO A 25 -13.28 -0.61 -19.54
C PRO A 25 -13.73 -1.84 -18.75
N LEU A 26 -12.82 -2.40 -17.96
CA LEU A 26 -13.13 -3.44 -16.98
C LEU A 26 -14.18 -2.85 -16.03
N ARG A 27 -15.46 -3.11 -16.32
CA ARG A 27 -16.54 -2.96 -15.35
C ARG A 27 -16.34 -4.09 -14.34
N PHE A 28 -15.53 -3.84 -13.34
CA PHE A 28 -15.56 -4.65 -12.13
C PHE A 28 -16.91 -4.41 -11.46
N ALA A 29 -17.68 -5.48 -11.30
CA ALA A 29 -18.84 -5.47 -10.44
C ALA A 29 -18.39 -5.02 -9.04
N PRO A 30 -19.06 -4.03 -8.43
CA PRO A 30 -18.69 -3.61 -7.09
C PRO A 30 -18.95 -4.77 -6.14
N VAL A 31 -17.90 -5.24 -5.46
CA VAL A 31 -18.02 -6.13 -4.31
C VAL A 31 -18.45 -5.28 -3.12
N HIS A 32 -19.68 -4.77 -3.18
CA HIS A 32 -20.42 -4.36 -1.99
C HIS A 32 -21.09 -5.62 -1.44
N ASP A 33 -21.16 -5.73 -0.11
CA ASP A 33 -21.87 -6.78 0.64
C ASP A 33 -21.05 -7.98 1.17
N ALA A 34 -19.84 -7.71 1.67
CA ALA A 34 -19.36 -8.45 2.83
C ALA A 34 -19.72 -7.65 4.11
N PRO A 35 -20.47 -8.22 5.07
CA PRO A 35 -20.90 -7.50 6.28
C PRO A 35 -19.67 -7.03 7.09
N GLY A 36 -19.43 -5.72 7.08
CA GLY A 36 -18.31 -5.08 7.79
C GLY A 36 -17.28 -4.37 6.90
N VAL A 37 -17.31 -4.58 5.58
CA VAL A 37 -16.52 -3.77 4.63
C VAL A 37 -17.31 -2.49 4.34
N ARG A 38 -16.97 -1.39 5.02
CA ARG A 38 -17.58 -0.09 4.71
C ARG A 38 -16.92 0.49 3.47
N ALA A 39 -17.69 0.67 2.40
CA ALA A 39 -17.32 1.60 1.33
C ALA A 39 -17.24 2.98 1.96
N GLY A 40 -16.03 3.55 2.04
CA GLY A 40 -15.75 4.71 2.88
C GLY A 40 -16.68 5.89 2.60
N ALA A 41 -17.46 6.29 3.61
CA ALA A 41 -17.88 7.67 3.71
C ALA A 41 -16.60 8.49 3.85
N ALA A 42 -16.38 9.45 2.96
CA ALA A 42 -15.25 10.36 2.99
C ALA A 42 -15.34 11.30 4.21
N GLY A 43 -15.12 10.76 5.41
CA GLY A 43 -15.07 11.47 6.67
C GLY A 43 -13.63 11.91 6.94
N ALA A 44 -13.20 13.00 6.31
CA ALA A 44 -11.96 13.65 6.67
C ALA A 44 -12.06 15.13 6.35
N GLY A 45 -12.20 15.96 7.39
CA GLY A 45 -11.98 17.40 7.28
C GLY A 45 -10.58 17.75 6.76
N PRO A 46 -10.29 19.04 6.53
CA PRO A 46 -9.21 19.55 5.66
C PRO A 46 -7.77 19.44 6.25
N GLY A 47 -7.43 18.35 6.94
CA GLY A 47 -6.12 18.13 7.56
C GLY A 47 -5.24 17.11 6.85
N VAL A 48 -3.92 17.28 6.95
CA VAL A 48 -2.91 16.32 6.47
C VAL A 48 -3.07 14.99 7.19
N LYS A 49 -3.25 13.90 6.44
CA LYS A 49 -3.36 12.55 6.99
C LYS A 49 -1.99 11.98 7.34
N ARG A 50 -1.87 11.44 8.53
CA ARG A 50 -0.64 10.88 9.08
C ARG A 50 -0.64 9.37 8.83
N VAL A 51 0.33 8.91 8.05
CA VAL A 51 0.35 7.55 7.49
C VAL A 51 1.53 6.76 8.04
N VAL A 52 1.26 5.54 8.49
CA VAL A 52 2.27 4.52 8.79
C VAL A 52 2.30 3.53 7.64
N ILE A 53 3.49 3.15 7.17
CA ILE A 53 3.67 2.16 6.11
C ILE A 53 4.46 0.97 6.67
N LEU A 54 3.78 -0.16 6.80
CA LEU A 54 4.38 -1.42 7.21
C LEU A 54 4.83 -2.22 5.98
N GLY A 55 6.08 -2.67 5.94
CA GLY A 55 6.64 -3.31 4.74
C GLY A 55 7.01 -2.30 3.64
N ALA A 56 7.52 -1.13 4.04
CA ALA A 56 7.86 0.01 3.18
C ALA A 56 8.85 -0.30 2.05
N THR A 57 9.72 -1.30 2.22
CA THR A 57 10.74 -1.69 1.23
C THR A 57 10.22 -2.72 0.21
N GLY A 58 9.02 -3.27 0.40
CA GLY A 58 8.38 -4.16 -0.58
C GLY A 58 7.66 -3.39 -1.68
N SER A 59 7.23 -4.08 -2.74
CA SER A 59 6.61 -3.45 -3.91
C SER A 59 5.42 -2.55 -3.56
N VAL A 60 4.47 -3.03 -2.77
CA VAL A 60 3.29 -2.23 -2.39
C VAL A 60 3.66 -1.07 -1.46
N GLY A 61 4.62 -1.30 -0.55
CA GLY A 61 5.14 -0.24 0.33
C GLY A 61 5.78 0.90 -0.47
N LEU A 62 6.60 0.58 -1.47
CA LEU A 62 7.22 1.54 -2.38
C LEU A 62 6.19 2.26 -3.23
N SER A 63 5.16 1.56 -3.74
CA SER A 63 4.05 2.19 -4.47
C SER A 63 3.24 3.16 -3.59
N ALA A 64 2.97 2.79 -2.33
CA ALA A 64 2.29 3.67 -1.38
C ALA A 64 3.13 4.93 -1.07
N LEU A 65 4.45 4.77 -0.91
CA LEU A 65 5.39 5.87 -0.73
C LEU A 65 5.44 6.79 -1.94
N GLU A 66 5.39 6.24 -3.14
CA GLU A 66 5.33 7.03 -4.38
C GLU A 66 4.07 7.90 -4.46
N ILE A 67 2.93 7.38 -4.02
CA ILE A 67 1.69 8.17 -3.91
C ILE A 67 1.84 9.26 -2.85
N ALA A 68 2.42 8.94 -1.70
CA ALA A 68 2.67 9.91 -0.63
C ALA A 68 3.59 11.06 -1.08
N ARG A 69 4.64 10.77 -1.86
CA ARG A 69 5.52 11.78 -2.48
C ARG A 69 4.76 12.77 -3.36
N ARG A 70 3.84 12.25 -4.17
CA ARG A 70 3.06 13.06 -5.12
C ARG A 70 1.98 13.90 -4.43
N HIS A 71 1.62 13.57 -3.19
CA HIS A 71 0.51 14.16 -2.47
C HIS A 71 0.90 14.60 -1.06
N THR A 72 2.09 15.18 -0.90
CA THR A 72 2.59 15.70 0.40
C THR A 72 1.67 16.71 1.10
N PRO A 73 0.83 17.54 0.42
CA PRO A 73 -0.15 18.37 1.12
C PRO A 73 -1.28 17.59 1.77
N ARG A 74 -1.45 16.31 1.42
CA ARG A 74 -2.51 15.42 1.92
C ARG A 74 -2.00 14.32 2.83
N PHE A 75 -0.74 13.90 2.67
CA PHE A 75 -0.17 12.78 3.43
C PHE A 75 1.18 13.15 4.04
N LYS A 76 1.34 12.86 5.34
CA LYS A 76 2.59 12.87 6.06
C LYS A 76 2.93 11.45 6.48
N VAL A 77 4.06 10.93 6.03
CA VAL A 77 4.57 9.63 6.51
C VAL A 77 5.16 9.81 7.90
N VAL A 78 4.59 9.14 8.90
CA VAL A 78 4.99 9.26 10.31
C VAL A 78 5.64 7.99 10.86
N GLY A 79 5.48 6.85 10.18
CA GLY A 79 6.12 5.60 10.56
C GLY A 79 6.46 4.72 9.37
N LEU A 80 7.64 4.10 9.41
CA LEU A 80 8.10 3.16 8.39
C LEU A 80 8.59 1.87 9.03
N SER A 81 8.28 0.72 8.42
CA SER A 81 8.96 -0.52 8.75
C SER A 81 9.37 -1.37 7.55
N ALA A 82 10.37 -2.21 7.77
CA ALA A 82 10.77 -3.29 6.88
C ALA A 82 11.03 -4.56 7.70
N ASN A 83 11.31 -5.69 7.04
CA ASN A 83 11.74 -6.90 7.76
C ASN A 83 13.18 -6.75 8.27
N SER A 84 14.15 -6.86 7.36
CA SER A 84 15.59 -6.79 7.66
C SER A 84 16.38 -5.90 6.68
N SER A 85 15.72 -5.26 5.71
CA SER A 85 16.37 -4.43 4.67
C SER A 85 16.79 -3.06 5.19
N VAL A 86 17.72 -3.01 6.15
CA VAL A 86 18.15 -1.80 6.87
C VAL A 86 18.55 -0.67 5.91
N ALA A 87 19.48 -0.92 4.98
CA ALA A 87 19.99 0.11 4.07
C ALA A 87 18.89 0.71 3.17
N ALA A 88 17.90 -0.09 2.76
CA ALA A 88 16.77 0.41 1.98
C ALA A 88 15.84 1.27 2.85
N LEU A 89 15.57 0.82 4.08
CA LEU A 89 14.75 1.57 5.03
C LEU A 89 15.44 2.88 5.45
N GLU A 90 16.77 2.91 5.56
CA GLU A 90 17.54 4.12 5.91
C GLU A 90 17.37 5.20 4.84
N ARG A 91 17.44 4.83 3.56
CA ARG A 91 17.18 5.78 2.45
C ARG A 91 15.78 6.36 2.53
N LEU A 92 14.78 5.52 2.79
CA LEU A 92 13.40 5.98 2.94
C LEU A 92 13.24 6.86 4.20
N ALA A 93 13.88 6.52 5.31
CA ALA A 93 13.82 7.32 6.54
C ALA A 93 14.49 8.69 6.35
N ALA A 94 15.60 8.77 5.63
CA ALA A 94 16.26 10.03 5.29
C ALA A 94 15.37 10.93 4.42
N GLU A 95 14.63 10.33 3.48
CA GLU A 95 13.73 11.06 2.59
C GLU A 95 12.47 11.56 3.32
N PHE A 96 11.73 10.64 3.95
CA PHE A 96 10.41 10.93 4.51
C PHE A 96 10.46 11.50 5.93
N ARG A 97 11.60 11.37 6.62
CA ARG A 97 11.82 11.82 8.00
C ARG A 97 10.67 11.41 8.95
N PRO A 98 10.33 10.10 9.02
CA PRO A 98 9.26 9.63 9.88
C PRO A 98 9.62 9.82 11.36
N GLU A 99 8.59 9.85 12.21
CA GLU A 99 8.72 10.01 13.65
C GLU A 99 9.18 8.69 14.32
N ALA A 100 8.92 7.55 13.68
CA ALA A 100 9.33 6.24 14.17
C ALA A 100 9.71 5.27 13.03
N VAL A 101 10.74 4.46 13.27
CA VAL A 101 11.23 3.45 12.33
C VAL A 101 11.39 2.12 13.05
N ALA A 102 10.87 1.04 12.46
CA ALA A 102 10.96 -0.31 13.02
C ALA A 102 11.42 -1.35 11.99
N LEU A 103 12.18 -2.33 12.46
CA LEU A 103 12.52 -3.55 11.72
C LEU A 103 11.80 -4.72 12.38
N ALA A 104 11.16 -5.60 11.60
CA ALA A 104 10.42 -6.73 12.16
C ALA A 104 11.35 -7.83 12.68
N ASP A 105 12.51 -8.00 12.04
CA ASP A 105 13.55 -8.95 12.46
C ASP A 105 14.28 -8.43 13.72
N PRO A 106 14.25 -9.16 14.86
CA PRO A 106 14.93 -8.77 16.09
C PRO A 106 16.43 -8.54 15.93
N GLY A 107 17.10 -9.28 15.03
CA GLY A 107 18.54 -9.20 14.79
C GLY A 107 18.95 -8.12 13.79
N ALA A 108 17.99 -7.44 13.14
CA ALA A 108 18.29 -6.48 12.08
C ALA A 108 19.11 -5.26 12.54
N LEU A 109 19.17 -4.99 13.85
CA LEU A 109 19.96 -3.90 14.44
C LEU A 109 21.19 -4.39 15.20
N ASP A 110 21.61 -5.63 15.01
CA ASP A 110 22.82 -6.16 15.65
C ASP A 110 24.07 -5.46 15.10
N GLY A 111 24.92 -4.98 16.01
CA GLY A 111 26.08 -4.15 15.67
C GLY A 111 25.74 -2.71 15.21
N ARG A 112 24.46 -2.34 15.03
CA ARG A 112 24.02 -1.01 14.54
C ARG A 112 23.69 -0.05 15.68
N THR A 113 24.69 0.28 16.49
CA THR A 113 24.52 1.13 17.70
C THR A 113 24.12 2.57 17.38
N ASP A 114 24.49 3.07 16.21
CA ASP A 114 24.12 4.36 15.64
C ASP A 114 22.62 4.44 15.37
N LEU A 115 22.03 3.44 14.70
CA LEU A 115 20.59 3.40 14.41
C LEU A 115 19.75 3.24 15.68
N ARG A 116 20.21 2.40 16.63
CA ARG A 116 19.55 2.27 17.93
C ARG A 116 19.52 3.60 18.69
N ARG A 117 20.63 4.35 18.68
CA ARG A 117 20.73 5.72 19.25
C ARG A 117 19.83 6.71 18.51
N ALA A 118 19.68 6.56 17.19
CA ALA A 118 18.75 7.34 16.37
C ALA A 118 17.27 6.96 16.57
N GLY A 119 16.94 6.09 17.54
CA GLY A 119 15.56 5.77 17.89
C GLY A 119 14.97 4.58 17.13
N TRP A 120 15.74 3.91 16.27
CA TRP A 120 15.26 2.73 15.56
C TRP A 120 15.00 1.59 16.54
N ARG A 121 13.96 0.80 16.26
CA ARG A 121 13.56 -0.35 17.08
C ARG A 121 13.48 -1.61 16.21
N ALA A 122 13.70 -2.76 16.81
CA ALA A 122 13.67 -4.05 16.14
C ALA A 122 12.73 -5.03 16.85
N GLY A 123 12.22 -6.00 16.10
CA GLY A 123 11.35 -7.06 16.57
C GLY A 123 9.86 -6.82 16.29
N PRO A 124 9.03 -7.87 16.45
CA PRO A 124 7.60 -7.82 16.16
C PRO A 124 6.84 -6.73 16.93
N GLU A 125 7.18 -6.51 18.21
CA GLU A 125 6.53 -5.49 19.03
C GLU A 125 6.88 -4.07 18.56
N ALA A 126 8.07 -3.85 18.01
CA ALA A 126 8.43 -2.56 17.42
C ALA A 126 7.57 -2.25 16.19
N THR A 127 7.33 -3.24 15.33
CA THR A 127 6.41 -3.09 14.19
C THR A 127 4.96 -2.91 14.65
N ARG A 128 4.53 -3.62 15.69
CA ARG A 128 3.19 -3.46 16.29
C ARG A 128 2.98 -2.06 16.89
N ALA A 129 4.01 -1.50 17.52
CA ALA A 129 3.96 -0.13 18.03
C ALA A 129 3.74 0.91 16.92
N LEU A 130 4.28 0.67 15.71
CA LEU A 130 3.95 1.49 14.54
C LEU A 130 2.50 1.33 14.09
N ALA A 131 2.00 0.09 14.04
CA ALA A 131 0.61 -0.21 13.66
C ALA A 131 -0.42 0.46 14.58
N THR A 132 -0.03 0.74 15.82
CA THR A 132 -0.88 1.33 16.86
C THR A 132 -0.47 2.75 17.23
N LEU A 133 0.40 3.39 16.43
CA LEU A 133 0.95 4.71 16.73
C LEU A 133 -0.17 5.73 16.95
N ALA A 134 -0.20 6.35 18.14
CA ALA A 134 -1.31 7.21 18.58
C ALA A 134 -1.62 8.32 17.56
N GLY A 135 -0.60 8.98 17.03
CA GLY A 135 -0.73 10.04 16.02
C GLY A 135 -0.87 9.57 14.58
N ALA A 136 -1.05 8.29 14.29
CA ALA A 136 -1.33 7.81 12.93
C ALA A 136 -2.84 7.77 12.67
N ASP A 137 -3.26 8.23 11.48
CA ASP A 137 -4.65 8.11 11.01
C ASP A 137 -4.83 6.83 10.19
N ILE A 138 -3.83 6.52 9.36
CA ILE A 138 -3.87 5.44 8.37
C ILE A 138 -2.67 4.52 8.58
N VAL A 139 -2.91 3.21 8.52
CA VAL A 139 -1.88 2.19 8.47
C VAL A 139 -1.99 1.47 7.13
N VAL A 140 -0.96 1.59 6.29
CA VAL A 140 -0.82 0.77 5.08
C VAL A 140 -0.05 -0.49 5.46
N ASN A 141 -0.74 -1.62 5.50
CA ASN A 141 -0.12 -2.91 5.76
C ASN A 141 0.27 -3.59 4.44
N ALA A 142 1.53 -3.43 4.05
CA ALA A 142 2.15 -4.06 2.88
C ALA A 142 3.03 -5.28 3.23
N ILE A 143 2.88 -5.82 4.45
CA ILE A 143 3.59 -7.04 4.85
C ILE A 143 2.92 -8.26 4.20
N VAL A 144 3.73 -9.12 3.59
CA VAL A 144 3.26 -10.29 2.86
C VAL A 144 2.89 -11.44 3.79
N GLY A 145 1.82 -12.16 3.44
CA GLY A 145 1.39 -13.39 4.10
C GLY A 145 0.84 -13.20 5.51
N ALA A 146 0.69 -14.32 6.23
CA ALA A 146 0.08 -14.39 7.55
C ALA A 146 0.81 -13.52 8.60
N ALA A 147 2.10 -13.21 8.40
CA ALA A 147 2.86 -12.33 9.28
C ALA A 147 2.25 -10.93 9.40
N GLY A 148 1.60 -10.43 8.34
CA GLY A 148 0.94 -9.12 8.33
C GLY A 148 -0.33 -9.07 9.19
N LEU A 149 -1.01 -10.20 9.39
CA LEU A 149 -2.35 -10.26 9.99
C LEU A 149 -2.39 -9.67 11.41
N ARG A 150 -1.41 -9.99 12.24
CA ARG A 150 -1.32 -9.47 13.62
C ARG A 150 -1.27 -7.94 13.67
N TYR A 151 -0.66 -7.31 12.65
CA TYR A 151 -0.54 -5.86 12.58
C TYR A 151 -1.82 -5.22 12.04
N THR A 152 -2.54 -5.90 11.14
CA THR A 152 -3.90 -5.51 10.73
C THR A 152 -4.84 -5.51 11.93
N ILE A 153 -4.86 -6.60 12.70
CA ILE A 153 -5.68 -6.72 13.90
C ILE A 153 -5.34 -5.60 14.90
N ALA A 154 -4.06 -5.41 15.20
CA ALA A 154 -3.62 -4.37 16.13
C ALA A 154 -4.02 -2.95 15.66
N ALA A 155 -3.88 -2.65 14.37
CA ALA A 155 -4.28 -1.36 13.82
C ALA A 155 -5.80 -1.13 13.94
N LEU A 156 -6.61 -2.14 13.61
CA LEU A 156 -8.07 -2.07 13.70
C LEU A 156 -8.56 -1.96 15.15
N GLU A 157 -7.95 -2.71 16.07
CA GLU A 157 -8.24 -2.61 17.51
C GLU A 157 -7.88 -1.22 18.08
N ALA A 158 -6.86 -0.58 17.52
CA ALA A 158 -6.47 0.79 17.86
C ALA A 158 -7.32 1.86 17.13
N GLY A 159 -8.42 1.48 16.49
CA GLY A 159 -9.34 2.40 15.81
C GLY A 159 -8.78 3.02 14.54
N LYS A 160 -7.71 2.46 13.96
CA LYS A 160 -7.05 3.02 12.77
C LYS A 160 -7.77 2.63 11.49
N ARG A 161 -7.61 3.46 10.46
CA ARG A 161 -7.94 3.09 9.08
C ARG A 161 -6.81 2.23 8.52
N CYS A 162 -7.04 0.93 8.38
CA CYS A 162 -6.05 -0.03 7.91
C CYS A 162 -6.26 -0.37 6.43
N ALA A 163 -5.38 0.12 5.57
CA ALA A 163 -5.32 -0.27 4.16
C ALA A 163 -4.52 -1.57 4.01
N LEU A 164 -5.17 -2.64 3.55
CA LEU A 164 -4.56 -3.96 3.46
C LEU A 164 -4.23 -4.32 2.01
N ALA A 165 -2.93 -4.45 1.74
CA ALA A 165 -2.36 -4.73 0.43
C ALA A 165 -2.54 -6.17 -0.06
N ASN A 166 -2.83 -7.11 0.85
CA ASN A 166 -2.70 -8.53 0.54
C ASN A 166 -3.99 -9.28 0.80
N LYS A 167 -4.59 -9.82 -0.27
CA LYS A 167 -5.89 -10.50 -0.26
C LYS A 167 -5.85 -11.85 0.47
N GLU A 168 -4.72 -12.55 0.44
CA GLU A 168 -4.55 -13.87 1.07
C GLU A 168 -4.83 -13.85 2.58
N SER A 169 -4.39 -12.79 3.25
CA SER A 169 -4.56 -12.64 4.71
C SER A 169 -6.02 -12.40 5.12
N LEU A 170 -6.86 -11.88 4.22
CA LEU A 170 -8.29 -11.72 4.48
C LEU A 170 -9.07 -13.01 4.27
N VAL A 171 -8.72 -13.78 3.25
CA VAL A 171 -9.45 -15.01 2.91
C VAL A 171 -9.34 -16.05 4.04
N ALA A 172 -8.19 -16.15 4.69
CA ALA A 172 -7.97 -17.12 5.77
C ALA A 172 -8.41 -16.64 7.17
N ALA A 173 -8.52 -15.33 7.40
CA ALA A 173 -8.75 -14.76 8.73
C ALA A 173 -9.82 -13.67 8.77
N GLY A 174 -10.76 -13.69 7.82
CA GLY A 174 -11.78 -12.65 7.64
C GLY A 174 -12.55 -12.32 8.91
N GLU A 175 -13.07 -13.33 9.62
CA GLU A 175 -13.83 -13.11 10.87
C GLU A 175 -12.99 -12.46 11.97
N LEU A 176 -11.72 -12.86 12.15
CA LEU A 176 -10.84 -12.26 13.17
C LEU A 176 -10.56 -10.77 12.89
N VAL A 177 -10.39 -10.42 11.61
CA VAL A 177 -10.16 -9.04 11.19
C VAL A 177 -11.43 -8.20 11.36
N LEU A 178 -12.59 -8.75 11.00
CA LEU A 178 -13.88 -8.09 11.16
C LEU A 178 -14.22 -7.90 12.65
N ASP A 179 -13.95 -8.89 13.49
CA ASP A 179 -14.09 -8.79 14.94
C ASP A 179 -13.18 -7.71 15.53
N ALA A 180 -11.92 -7.64 15.09
CA ALA A 180 -10.98 -6.61 15.51
C ALA A 180 -11.48 -5.19 15.14
N SER A 181 -11.99 -5.02 13.92
CA SER A 181 -12.64 -3.79 13.46
C SER A 181 -13.86 -3.42 14.32
N ARG A 182 -14.72 -4.39 14.66
CA ARG A 182 -15.87 -4.18 15.56
C ARG A 182 -15.45 -3.77 16.97
N ARG A 183 -14.42 -4.42 17.54
CA ARG A 183 -13.93 -4.13 18.90
C ARG A 183 -13.29 -2.75 19.02
N GLY A 184 -12.42 -2.38 18.07
CA GLY A 184 -11.65 -1.14 18.12
C GLY A 184 -12.27 0.05 17.40
N GLY A 185 -13.28 -0.19 16.56
CA GLY A 185 -13.88 0.83 15.68
C GLY A 185 -13.01 1.20 14.48
N GLY A 186 -11.93 0.46 14.20
CA GLY A 186 -11.06 0.69 13.05
C GLY A 186 -11.73 0.31 11.73
N GLU A 187 -11.31 0.95 10.64
CA GLU A 187 -11.84 0.73 9.29
C GLU A 187 -10.86 -0.11 8.48
N LEU A 188 -11.33 -1.23 7.93
CA LEU A 188 -10.56 -2.03 6.97
C LEU A 188 -10.81 -1.53 5.54
N VAL A 189 -9.73 -1.22 4.81
CA VAL A 189 -9.78 -0.79 3.41
C VAL A 189 -9.00 -1.80 2.55
N PRO A 190 -9.66 -2.60 1.71
CA PRO A 190 -8.96 -3.43 0.73
C PRO A 190 -8.37 -2.54 -0.38
N VAL A 191 -7.11 -2.79 -0.77
CA VAL A 191 -6.41 -2.04 -1.83
C VAL A 191 -5.92 -2.92 -3.00
N ASP A 192 -6.35 -4.19 -3.02
CA ASP A 192 -6.15 -5.17 -4.11
C ASP A 192 -7.50 -5.56 -4.72
#